data_AF-A0ABD0KSI6-F1
#
_entry.id   AF-A0ABD0KSI6-F1
#
_cell.length_a   1.000
_cell.length_b   1.000
_cell.length_c   1.000
_cell.angle_alpha   90.00
_cell.angle_beta   90.00
_cell.angle_gamma   90.00
#
_symmetry.space_group_name_H-M   'P 1'
#
loop_
_entity.id
_entity.type
_entity.pdbx_description
1 polymer ?
#
loop_
_entity_poly.entity_id
_entity_poly.type
_entity_poly.pdbx_seq_one_letter_code
_entity_poly.pdbx_strand_id
1 'polypeptide(L)'
;MKTYGIPEKLIRMVKLMYDDFECAVIEEREQTRWFKITTGVKQGCVMSGFLFLLAIDWIMRQTTERHRNGIRWDLISTLEDLDFADDIALISSKFEHMYVYKPKLTAW
;
A
#
# COMPACT_ATOMS: atom_id res chain seq x y z
N MET A 1 -2.37 8.03 -7.08
CA MET A 1 -3.50 8.99 -7.04
C MET A 1 -3.91 9.48 -8.44
N LYS A 2 -2.99 10.07 -9.23
CA LYS A 2 -3.30 10.57 -10.58
C LYS A 2 -3.81 9.46 -11.53
N THR A 3 -3.20 8.28 -11.45
CA THR A 3 -3.62 7.06 -12.17
C THR A 3 -5.04 6.59 -11.85
N TYR A 4 -5.57 6.98 -10.68
CA TYR A 4 -6.93 6.67 -10.22
C TYR A 4 -7.95 7.77 -10.56
N GLY A 5 -7.56 8.77 -11.35
CA GLY A 5 -8.45 9.86 -11.75
C GLY A 5 -8.78 10.86 -10.63
N ILE A 6 -8.04 10.85 -9.51
CA ILE A 6 -8.25 11.82 -8.44
C ILE A 6 -7.91 13.22 -8.97
N PRO A 7 -8.81 14.23 -8.82
CA PRO A 7 -8.57 15.59 -9.29
C PRO A 7 -7.27 16.20 -8.76
N GLU A 8 -6.54 16.90 -9.61
CA GLU A 8 -5.24 17.52 -9.29
C GLU A 8 -5.31 18.45 -8.08
N LYS A 9 -6.46 19.14 -7.90
CA LYS A 9 -6.70 20.00 -6.74
C LYS A 9 -6.63 19.22 -5.43
N LEU A 10 -7.24 18.03 -5.37
CA LEU A 10 -7.20 17.17 -4.18
C LEU A 10 -5.81 16.59 -3.97
N ILE A 11 -5.13 16.16 -5.03
CA ILE A 11 -3.74 15.68 -4.95
C ILE A 11 -2.83 16.77 -4.35
N ARG A 12 -3.00 18.02 -4.78
CA ARG A 12 -2.26 19.17 -4.24
C ARG A 12 -2.54 19.40 -2.75
N MET A 13 -3.82 19.31 -2.34
CA MET A 13 -4.17 19.41 -0.91
C MET A 13 -3.52 18.31 -0.08
N VAL A 14 -3.51 17.06 -0.57
CA VAL A 14 -2.84 15.95 0.11
C VAL A 14 -1.34 16.20 0.26
N LYS A 15 -0.68 16.65 -0.81
CA LYS A 15 0.75 17.00 -0.77
C LYS A 15 1.03 18.08 0.27
N LEU A 16 0.25 19.16 0.27
CA LEU A 16 0.41 20.25 1.25
C LEU A 16 0.17 19.78 2.69
N MET A 17 -0.78 18.86 2.91
CA MET A 17 -0.99 18.30 4.24
C MET A 17 0.19 17.43 4.70
N TYR A 18 0.96 16.83 3.80
CA TYR A 18 2.07 15.94 4.09
C TYR A 18 3.44 16.59 3.89
N ASP A 19 3.46 17.89 3.58
CA ASP A 19 4.69 18.65 3.40
C ASP A 19 5.25 19.09 4.76
N ASP A 20 6.58 19.05 4.88
CA ASP A 20 7.40 19.50 6.03
C ASP A 20 6.78 19.27 7.43
N PHE A 21 6.24 18.08 7.71
CA PHE A 21 5.62 17.79 9.00
C PHE A 21 6.57 17.07 9.98
N GLU A 22 6.37 17.37 11.26
CA GLU A 22 7.10 16.76 12.37
C GLU A 22 6.16 15.91 13.21
N CYS A 23 6.71 14.89 13.87
CA CYS A 23 6.01 14.09 14.86
C CYS A 23 6.83 14.01 16.15
N ALA A 24 6.14 13.69 17.24
CA ALA A 24 6.72 13.31 18.51
C ALA A 24 5.93 12.11 19.06
N VAL A 25 6.56 11.33 19.91
CA VAL A 25 5.97 10.13 20.54
C VAL A 25 5.78 10.42 22.02
N ILE A 26 4.68 9.96 22.60
CA ILE A 26 4.47 10.03 24.05
C ILE A 26 4.90 8.68 24.64
N GLU A 27 5.85 8.71 25.56
CA GLU A 27 6.38 7.57 26.29
C GLU A 27 6.29 7.87 27.80
N GLU A 28 5.65 6.99 28.58
CA GLU A 28 5.52 7.15 30.04
C GLU A 28 4.99 8.53 30.53
N ARG A 29 4.15 9.18 29.70
CA ARG A 29 3.59 10.55 29.88
C ARG A 29 4.56 11.69 29.57
N GLU A 30 5.77 11.40 29.13
CA GLU A 30 6.71 12.37 28.61
C GLU A 30 6.68 12.39 27.07
N GLN A 31 6.85 13.57 26.49
CA GLN A 31 6.88 13.74 25.03
C GLN A 31 8.34 13.71 24.56
N THR A 32 8.63 12.89 23.54
CA THR A 32 9.94 12.92 22.89
C THR A 32 10.18 14.22 22.12
N ARG A 33 11.43 14.48 21.75
CA ARG A 33 11.76 15.59 20.85
C ARG A 33 11.03 15.44 19.51
N TRP A 34 10.60 16.56 18.94
CA TRP A 34 10.06 16.59 17.59
C TRP A 34 11.12 16.13 16.58
N PHE A 35 10.69 15.35 15.59
CA PHE A 35 11.52 14.91 14.48
C PHE A 35 10.74 15.01 13.17
N LYS A 36 11.45 15.40 12.10
CA LYS A 36 10.87 15.48 10.75
C LYS A 36 10.54 14.08 10.24
N ILE A 37 9.36 13.97 9.64
CA ILE A 37 8.96 12.76 8.94
C ILE A 37 9.33 12.90 7.47
N THR A 38 10.25 12.05 7.03
CA THR A 38 10.76 12.03 5.64
C THR A 38 10.12 10.94 4.80
N THR A 39 9.51 9.92 5.41
CA THR A 39 8.91 8.78 4.75
C THR A 39 7.65 8.29 5.48
N GLY A 40 6.84 7.51 4.77
CA GLY A 40 5.63 6.90 5.32
C GLY A 40 4.45 7.86 5.40
N VAL A 41 3.48 7.49 6.25
CA VAL A 41 2.23 8.23 6.44
C VAL A 41 2.04 8.63 7.90
N LYS A 42 1.16 9.58 8.18
CA LYS A 42 0.91 10.10 9.53
C LYS A 42 0.15 9.08 10.38
N GLN A 43 0.79 8.47 11.37
CA GLN A 43 0.07 7.57 12.28
C GLN A 43 -1.05 8.32 13.01
N GLY A 44 -2.24 7.72 13.11
CA GLY A 44 -3.42 8.36 13.71
C GLY A 44 -4.17 9.35 12.81
N CYS A 45 -3.66 9.67 11.61
CA CYS A 45 -4.41 10.48 10.65
C CYS A 45 -5.39 9.59 9.86
N VAL A 46 -6.66 9.98 9.83
CA VAL A 46 -7.73 9.26 9.11
C VAL A 46 -7.41 9.06 7.63
N MET A 47 -6.74 10.02 7.00
CA MET A 47 -6.39 9.96 5.58
C MET A 47 -5.21 9.01 5.29
N SER A 48 -4.35 8.74 6.28
CA SER A 48 -3.18 7.87 6.09
C SER A 48 -3.55 6.46 5.66
N GLY A 49 -4.62 5.91 6.23
CA GLY A 49 -5.12 4.58 5.85
C GLY A 49 -5.53 4.53 4.38
N PHE A 50 -6.24 5.56 3.89
CA PHE A 50 -6.62 5.63 2.48
C PHE A 50 -5.41 5.77 1.55
N LEU A 51 -4.43 6.60 1.89
CA LEU A 51 -3.21 6.76 1.09
C LEU A 51 -2.37 5.49 1.05
N PHE A 52 -2.30 4.78 2.17
CA PHE A 52 -1.62 3.49 2.27
C PHE A 52 -2.30 2.43 1.38
N LEU A 53 -3.63 2.27 1.49
CA LEU A 53 -4.39 1.36 0.63
C LEU A 53 -4.23 1.69 -0.86
N LEU A 54 -4.21 2.98 -1.20
CA LEU A 54 -4.03 3.40 -2.59
C LEU A 54 -2.62 3.05 -3.12
N ALA A 55 -1.61 3.09 -2.27
CA ALA A 55 -0.26 2.67 -2.63
C ALA A 55 -0.19 1.15 -2.84
N ILE A 56 -0.70 0.37 -1.89
CA ILE A 56 -0.71 -1.10 -1.95
C ILE A 56 -1.49 -1.59 -3.17
N ASP A 57 -2.73 -1.14 -3.40
CA ASP A 57 -3.53 -1.54 -4.57
C ASP A 57 -2.80 -1.21 -5.89
N TRP A 58 -2.09 -0.08 -5.96
CA TRP A 58 -1.30 0.25 -7.15
C TRP A 58 -0.15 -0.74 -7.35
N ILE A 59 0.60 -1.07 -6.29
CA ILE A 59 1.70 -2.04 -6.33
C ILE A 59 1.19 -3.42 -6.72
N MET A 60 0.07 -3.84 -6.13
CA MET A 60 -0.55 -5.14 -6.39
C MET A 60 -0.93 -5.26 -7.86
N ARG A 61 -1.66 -4.29 -8.41
CA ARG A 61 -2.01 -4.25 -9.85
C ARG A 61 -0.79 -4.36 -10.75
N GLN A 62 0.26 -3.59 -10.47
CA GLN A 62 1.49 -3.65 -11.28
C GLN A 62 2.21 -5.01 -11.17
N THR A 63 2.08 -5.68 -10.01
CA THR A 63 2.74 -6.94 -9.71
C THR A 63 1.99 -8.15 -10.29
N THR A 64 0.66 -8.06 -10.39
CA THR A 64 -0.25 -9.15 -10.81
C THR A 64 -0.66 -9.05 -12.29
N GLU A 65 -0.70 -7.85 -12.88
CA GLU A 65 -1.12 -7.58 -14.27
C GLU A 65 -0.56 -8.52 -15.36
N ARG A 66 0.64 -9.06 -15.17
CA ARG A 66 1.34 -9.91 -16.16
C ARG A 66 1.15 -11.42 -15.97
N HIS A 67 0.53 -11.86 -14.87
CA HIS A 67 0.52 -13.27 -14.49
C HIS A 67 -0.84 -13.72 -13.95
N ARG A 68 -1.66 -14.31 -14.84
CA ARG A 68 -2.89 -15.03 -14.47
C ARG A 68 -2.62 -16.39 -13.82
N ASN A 69 -1.80 -16.37 -12.78
CA ASN A 69 -1.35 -17.54 -12.06
C ASN A 69 -2.25 -17.88 -10.87
N GLY A 70 -3.20 -17.00 -10.54
CA GLY A 70 -4.15 -17.13 -9.44
C GLY A 70 -5.14 -18.30 -9.58
N ILE A 71 -6.07 -18.37 -8.63
CA ILE A 71 -7.16 -19.34 -8.65
C ILE A 71 -8.31 -18.77 -9.46
N ARG A 72 -8.85 -19.57 -10.39
CA ARG A 72 -10.02 -19.16 -11.18
C ARG A 72 -11.20 -18.91 -10.25
N TRP A 73 -11.70 -17.67 -10.25
CA TRP A 73 -12.82 -17.25 -9.39
C TRP A 73 -14.16 -17.41 -10.11
N ASP A 74 -14.21 -17.00 -11.39
CA ASP A 74 -15.35 -17.24 -12.26
C ASP A 74 -14.93 -17.57 -13.72
N LEU A 75 -15.86 -17.51 -14.67
CA LEU A 75 -15.57 -17.84 -16.06
C LEU A 75 -14.52 -16.93 -16.71
N ILE A 76 -14.39 -15.68 -16.25
CA ILE A 76 -13.58 -14.61 -16.84
C ILE A 76 -12.53 -14.01 -15.89
N SER A 77 -12.66 -14.22 -14.58
CA SER A 77 -11.82 -13.63 -13.55
C SER A 77 -10.97 -14.67 -12.80
N THR A 78 -9.86 -14.20 -12.26
CA THR A 78 -8.89 -15.00 -11.50
C THR A 78 -8.54 -14.22 -10.24
N LEU A 79 -8.60 -14.87 -9.09
CA LEU A 79 -8.18 -14.32 -7.81
C LEU A 79 -6.68 -14.57 -7.64
N GLU A 80 -5.89 -13.50 -7.73
CA GLU A 80 -4.42 -13.55 -7.70
C GLU A 80 -3.85 -13.16 -6.34
N ASP A 81 -4.56 -12.32 -5.61
CA ASP A 81 -4.16 -11.77 -4.33
C ASP A 81 -5.35 -11.41 -3.44
N LEU A 82 -5.10 -11.39 -2.13
CA LEU A 82 -5.96 -10.83 -1.09
C LEU A 82 -5.11 -9.92 -0.21
N ASP A 83 -5.54 -8.69 0.00
CA ASP A 83 -4.84 -7.71 0.83
C ASP A 83 -5.76 -7.12 1.91
N PHE A 84 -5.21 -6.96 3.13
CA PHE A 84 -5.86 -6.22 4.20
C PHE A 84 -4.80 -5.45 4.99
N ALA A 85 -4.86 -4.12 4.94
CA ALA A 85 -3.81 -3.28 5.48
C ALA A 85 -2.43 -3.76 5.00
N ASP A 86 -1.50 -4.06 5.90
CA ASP A 86 -0.15 -4.53 5.61
C ASP A 86 -0.05 -6.04 5.35
N ASP A 87 -1.13 -6.81 5.56
CA ASP A 87 -1.18 -8.24 5.29
C ASP A 87 -1.55 -8.51 3.82
N ILE A 88 -0.69 -9.24 3.11
CA ILE A 88 -0.91 -9.64 1.71
C ILE A 88 -0.78 -11.16 1.58
N ALA A 89 -1.80 -11.79 1.03
CA ALA A 89 -1.83 -13.21 0.67
C ALA A 89 -1.85 -13.38 -0.85
N LEU A 90 -0.75 -13.86 -1.41
CA LEU A 90 -0.67 -14.21 -2.83
C LEU A 90 -1.16 -15.64 -3.06
N ILE A 91 -1.98 -15.82 -4.09
CA ILE A 91 -2.66 -17.07 -4.36
C ILE A 91 -2.21 -17.63 -5.72
N SER A 92 -2.09 -18.96 -5.80
CA SER A 92 -1.71 -19.65 -7.03
C SER A 92 -2.47 -20.95 -7.21
N SER A 93 -2.79 -21.27 -8.46
CA SER A 93 -3.31 -22.60 -8.84
C SER A 93 -2.24 -23.68 -8.91
N LYS A 94 -0.95 -23.32 -8.99
CA LYS A 94 0.19 -24.26 -9.06
C LYS A 94 1.28 -23.90 -8.06
N PHE A 95 1.85 -24.91 -7.42
CA PHE A 95 2.95 -24.76 -6.47
C PHE A 95 4.20 -24.12 -7.12
N GLU A 96 4.50 -24.46 -8.37
CA GLU A 96 5.65 -23.94 -9.12
C GLU A 96 5.61 -22.41 -9.28
N HIS A 97 4.42 -21.81 -9.42
CA HIS A 97 4.29 -20.37 -9.55
C HIS A 97 4.57 -19.63 -8.24
N MET A 98 4.54 -20.31 -7.09
CA MET A 98 4.81 -19.70 -5.79
C MET A 98 6.24 -19.14 -5.69
N TYR A 99 7.19 -19.75 -6.42
CA TYR A 99 8.56 -19.24 -6.52
C TYR A 99 8.67 -17.93 -7.32
N VAL A 100 7.70 -17.63 -8.19
CA VAL A 100 7.64 -16.36 -8.96
C VAL A 100 7.25 -15.19 -8.04
N TYR A 101 6.50 -15.48 -6.98
CA TYR A 101 6.04 -14.47 -6.02
C TYR A 101 7.07 -14.13 -4.95
N LYS A 102 8.03 -15.03 -4.67
CA LYS A 102 9.07 -14.82 -3.65
C LYS A 102 9.86 -13.52 -3.85
N PRO A 103 10.41 -13.22 -5.05
CA PRO A 103 11.14 -11.96 -5.29
C PRO A 103 10.24 -10.72 -5.22
N LYS A 104 8.93 -10.88 -5.46
CA LYS A 104 7.94 -9.79 -5.45
C LYS A 104 7.53 -9.39 -4.03
N LEU A 105 7.56 -10.34 -3.09
CA LEU A 105 7.30 -10.11 -1.67
C LEU A 105 8.53 -9.58 -0.91
N THR A 106 9.74 -9.83 -1.41
CA THR A 106 11.00 -9.40 -0.77
C THR A 106 11.59 -8.11 -1.33
N ALA A 107 10.88 -7.44 -2.25
CA ALA A 107 11.30 -6.16 -2.82
C ALA A 107 10.89 -5.00 -1.92
N TRP A 108 11.41 -4.99 -0.69
CA TRP A 108 11.23 -3.93 0.29
C TRP A 108 12.52 -3.72 1.07
#